data_AF-A0A522BUS6-F1
#
_entry.id   AF-A0A522BUS6-F1
#
_cell.length_a   1.000
_cell.length_b   1.000
_cell.length_c   1.000
_cell.angle_alpha   90.00
_cell.angle_beta   90.00
_cell.angle_gamma   90.00
#
_symmetry.space_group_name_H-M   'P 1'
#
loop_
_entity.id
_entity.type
_entity.pdbx_description
1 polymer ?
#
loop_
_entity_poly.entity_id
_entity_poly.type
_entity_poly.pdbx_seq_one_letter_code
_entity_poly.pdbx_strand_id
1 'polypeptide(L)'
;YDNLVLFDRQGRVLAVSNPDYQSYCGKLLGDEWVRSVLGLKNSQSYTVSLFAPSGLYRNRHTYIYGAALYDMQDDGKAVGGIGIVFDSAPQFEAMLKDALPRNENGEIIPGSFGVFADRERNVISSTRNDIPPGSRLDVDEKFFAMSNGEGISSIIEYGGHYYAVGSRISSGYREFKDAHDGYRNDVAALIFVPLCPASAEHARARVERPRMQLQMTRSAELGDAVEIATFYVGENWFGLHSDNVVEAIDLSGLTHVPGAASYLVGYVLHHSIPIPVVNIQRLLPQIAASQNAFHQQIVLVRHKENSLFGILVDSLGEIPEVARSRVEMLSSMFSGEGVIADSLVKPDASQQAGELLLILNPDRICQRIAFLKGQEAEQSHGANANVNVVKGNVTKLVRS
;
A
#
# COMPACT_ATOMS: atom_id res chain seq x y z
N TYR A 1 -23.67 -27.62 4.98
CA TYR A 1 -22.64 -28.64 4.70
C TYR A 1 -23.07 -29.37 3.44
N ASP A 2 -22.13 -29.86 2.62
CA ASP A 2 -22.43 -30.56 1.35
C ASP A 2 -22.50 -32.08 1.54
N ASN A 3 -21.74 -32.60 2.51
CA ASN A 3 -21.68 -34.03 2.80
C ASN A 3 -21.30 -34.28 4.27
N LEU A 4 -21.83 -35.36 4.85
CA LEU A 4 -21.38 -35.96 6.10
C LEU A 4 -20.77 -37.31 5.79
N VAL A 5 -19.61 -37.60 6.37
CA VAL A 5 -18.88 -38.85 6.12
C VAL A 5 -18.63 -39.54 7.46
N LEU A 6 -19.09 -40.78 7.56
CA LEU A 6 -18.82 -41.65 8.70
C LEU A 6 -17.71 -42.63 8.32
N PHE A 7 -16.71 -42.79 9.16
CA PHE A 7 -15.61 -43.73 8.92
C PHE A 7 -15.20 -44.52 10.17
N ASP A 8 -14.66 -45.71 9.96
CA ASP A 8 -14.17 -46.58 11.03
C ASP A 8 -12.77 -46.18 11.54
N ARG A 9 -12.26 -46.92 12.53
CA ARG A 9 -10.93 -46.71 13.12
C ARG A 9 -9.77 -46.87 12.11
N GLN A 10 -9.99 -47.54 10.99
CA GLN A 10 -9.01 -47.64 9.91
C GLN A 10 -9.10 -46.47 8.92
N GLY A 11 -10.15 -45.63 9.02
CA GLY A 11 -10.44 -44.55 8.09
C GLY A 11 -11.24 -45.02 6.88
N ARG A 12 -11.87 -46.21 6.90
CA ARG A 12 -12.76 -46.65 5.82
C ARG A 12 -14.11 -45.98 5.97
N VAL A 13 -14.60 -45.41 4.87
CA VAL A 13 -15.92 -44.79 4.84
C VAL A 13 -17.01 -45.86 4.99
N LEU A 14 -17.83 -45.72 6.01
CA LEU A 14 -18.96 -46.59 6.29
C LEU A 14 -20.25 -46.06 5.66
N ALA A 15 -20.43 -44.74 5.69
CA ALA A 15 -21.62 -44.09 5.16
C ALA A 15 -21.31 -42.64 4.74
N VAL A 16 -22.10 -42.14 3.80
CA VAL A 16 -22.14 -40.74 3.39
C VAL A 16 -23.58 -40.24 3.41
N SER A 17 -23.81 -38.95 3.70
CA SER A 17 -25.17 -38.39 3.68
C SER A 17 -25.63 -37.97 2.30
N ASN A 18 -24.69 -37.62 1.41
CA ASN A 18 -25.00 -37.15 0.06
C ASN A 18 -24.81 -38.29 -0.97
N PRO A 19 -25.87 -38.71 -1.68
CA PRO A 19 -25.84 -39.83 -2.62
C PRO A 19 -24.80 -39.69 -3.74
N ASP A 20 -24.44 -38.46 -4.13
CA ASP A 20 -23.40 -38.20 -5.15
C ASP A 20 -22.05 -38.83 -4.76
N TYR A 21 -21.79 -39.00 -3.46
CA TYR A 21 -20.55 -39.54 -2.91
C TYR A 21 -20.66 -41.00 -2.49
N GLN A 22 -21.74 -41.71 -2.83
CA GLN A 22 -21.93 -43.11 -2.42
C GLN A 22 -20.78 -44.03 -2.88
N SER A 23 -20.10 -43.67 -3.97
CA SER A 23 -18.90 -44.36 -4.48
C SER A 23 -17.69 -44.30 -3.54
N TYR A 24 -17.74 -43.47 -2.49
CA TYR A 24 -16.71 -43.42 -1.45
C TYR A 24 -16.92 -44.46 -0.35
N CYS A 25 -18.14 -45.00 -0.17
CA CYS A 25 -18.40 -46.06 0.80
C CYS A 25 -17.48 -47.28 0.54
N GLY A 26 -16.81 -47.75 1.59
CA GLY A 26 -15.82 -48.82 1.55
C GLY A 26 -14.39 -48.38 1.20
N LYS A 27 -14.19 -47.16 0.69
CA LYS A 27 -12.84 -46.62 0.41
C LYS A 27 -12.15 -46.18 1.69
N LEU A 28 -10.83 -46.29 1.69
CA LEU A 28 -9.97 -45.78 2.77
C LEU A 28 -9.69 -44.30 2.52
N LEU A 29 -9.96 -43.45 3.50
CA LEU A 29 -9.54 -42.06 3.50
C LEU A 29 -8.10 -41.98 4.01
N GLY A 30 -7.18 -41.55 3.15
CA GLY A 30 -5.75 -41.41 3.47
C GLY A 30 -5.37 -40.03 4.01
N ASP A 31 -6.34 -39.12 4.12
CA ASP A 31 -6.10 -37.72 4.43
C ASP A 31 -5.64 -37.50 5.88
N GLU A 32 -4.78 -36.50 6.10
CA GLU A 32 -4.20 -36.21 7.41
C GLU A 32 -5.26 -35.90 8.48
N TRP A 33 -6.34 -35.21 8.10
CA TRP A 33 -7.42 -34.85 9.01
C TRP A 33 -8.10 -36.07 9.65
N VAL A 34 -8.15 -37.22 8.96
CA VAL A 34 -8.72 -38.47 9.50
C VAL A 34 -7.88 -38.99 10.66
N ARG A 35 -6.55 -38.93 10.53
CA ARG A 35 -5.63 -39.32 11.61
C ARG A 35 -5.74 -38.36 12.79
N SER A 36 -5.84 -37.07 12.51
CA SER A 36 -6.06 -36.05 13.56
C SER A 36 -7.35 -36.29 14.33
N VAL A 37 -8.44 -36.66 13.64
CA VAL A 37 -9.71 -37.03 14.28
C VAL A 37 -9.54 -38.24 15.19
N LEU A 38 -8.96 -39.33 14.70
CA LEU A 38 -8.81 -40.57 15.47
C LEU A 38 -7.82 -40.43 16.65
N GLY A 39 -7.00 -39.38 16.65
CA GLY A 39 -6.09 -39.03 17.75
C GLY A 39 -6.71 -38.15 18.84
N LEU A 40 -7.95 -37.69 18.66
CA LEU A 40 -8.66 -36.90 19.67
C LEU A 40 -8.91 -37.77 20.92
N LYS A 41 -8.74 -37.14 22.10
CA LYS A 41 -8.85 -37.82 23.41
C LYS A 41 -10.08 -37.40 24.21
N ASN A 42 -10.84 -36.44 23.70
CA ASN A 42 -11.97 -35.82 24.39
C ASN A 42 -13.15 -35.71 23.41
N SER A 43 -14.35 -36.06 23.86
CA SER A 43 -15.60 -36.01 23.12
C SER A 43 -16.07 -34.59 22.77
N GLN A 44 -15.57 -33.57 23.47
CA GLN A 44 -15.83 -32.16 23.14
C GLN A 44 -14.82 -31.57 22.15
N SER A 45 -13.76 -32.29 21.81
CA SER A 45 -12.74 -31.80 20.89
C SER A 45 -13.12 -32.11 19.45
N TYR A 46 -12.74 -31.19 18.55
CA TYR A 46 -12.84 -31.37 17.11
C TYR A 46 -11.53 -30.95 16.45
N THR A 47 -11.35 -31.32 15.20
CA THR A 47 -10.27 -30.85 14.34
C THR A 47 -10.84 -30.35 13.03
N VAL A 48 -10.08 -29.53 12.31
CA VAL A 48 -10.49 -29.05 10.98
C VAL A 48 -9.33 -29.25 10.03
N SER A 49 -9.65 -29.73 8.83
CA SER A 49 -8.66 -29.85 7.76
C SER A 49 -8.10 -28.49 7.35
N LEU A 50 -6.95 -28.52 6.66
CA LEU A 50 -6.52 -27.39 5.85
C LEU A 50 -7.58 -27.08 4.77
N PHE A 51 -7.57 -25.84 4.27
CA PHE A 51 -8.39 -25.46 3.13
C PHE A 51 -7.77 -26.01 1.84
N ALA A 52 -8.19 -27.20 1.43
CA ALA A 52 -7.57 -27.92 0.33
C ALA A 52 -8.62 -28.62 -0.56
N PRO A 53 -8.26 -28.97 -1.81
CA PRO A 53 -9.12 -29.77 -2.68
C PRO A 53 -9.45 -31.10 -2.01
N SER A 54 -10.73 -31.47 -1.99
CA SER A 54 -11.16 -32.76 -1.45
C SER A 54 -12.03 -33.52 -2.42
N GLY A 55 -11.75 -34.82 -2.60
CA GLY A 55 -12.61 -35.73 -3.34
C GLY A 55 -14.02 -35.84 -2.75
N LEU A 56 -14.15 -35.62 -1.45
CA LEU A 56 -15.43 -35.56 -0.73
C LEU A 56 -16.23 -34.27 -1.03
N TYR A 57 -15.67 -33.37 -1.85
CA TYR A 57 -16.29 -32.11 -2.29
C TYR A 57 -16.00 -31.81 -3.76
N ARG A 58 -16.11 -32.82 -4.63
CA ARG A 58 -15.92 -32.69 -6.09
C ARG A 58 -14.55 -32.09 -6.48
N ASN A 59 -13.50 -32.38 -5.70
CA ASN A 59 -12.15 -31.81 -5.82
C ASN A 59 -12.08 -30.27 -5.74
N ARG A 60 -13.08 -29.63 -5.13
CA ARG A 60 -13.02 -28.20 -4.81
C ARG A 60 -12.42 -28.00 -3.42
N HIS A 61 -11.88 -26.81 -3.18
CA HIS A 61 -11.31 -26.44 -1.89
C HIS A 61 -12.41 -26.32 -0.83
N THR A 62 -12.23 -26.98 0.31
CA THR A 62 -13.15 -26.86 1.44
C THR A 62 -12.47 -27.16 2.78
N TYR A 63 -13.19 -26.88 3.86
CA TYR A 63 -12.89 -27.34 5.20
C TYR A 63 -13.68 -28.60 5.53
N ILE A 64 -13.04 -29.56 6.16
CA ILE A 64 -13.67 -30.74 6.75
C ILE A 64 -13.51 -30.65 8.26
N TYR A 65 -14.63 -30.52 8.96
CA TYR A 65 -14.68 -30.51 10.41
C TYR A 65 -14.85 -31.94 10.90
N GLY A 66 -13.89 -32.41 11.68
CA GLY A 66 -13.84 -33.79 12.13
C GLY A 66 -14.04 -33.91 13.63
N ALA A 67 -14.84 -34.89 14.05
CA ALA A 67 -15.01 -35.27 15.44
C ALA A 67 -14.87 -36.79 15.60
N ALA A 68 -14.26 -37.23 16.69
CA ALA A 68 -14.09 -38.64 16.99
C ALA A 68 -15.38 -39.23 17.56
N LEU A 69 -15.64 -40.50 17.22
CA LEU A 69 -16.68 -41.30 17.85
C LEU A 69 -16.02 -42.29 18.79
N TYR A 70 -16.48 -42.32 20.03
CA TYR A 70 -15.91 -43.14 21.10
C TYR A 70 -16.75 -44.37 21.38
N ASP A 71 -16.12 -45.38 21.98
CA ASP A 71 -16.80 -46.58 22.43
C ASP A 71 -17.78 -46.22 23.56
N MET A 72 -18.98 -46.80 23.56
CA MET A 72 -20.01 -46.55 24.58
C MET A 72 -19.59 -46.99 25.99
N GLN A 73 -18.56 -47.85 26.09
CA GLN A 73 -18.02 -48.34 27.36
C GLN A 73 -16.67 -47.71 27.74
N ASP A 74 -16.02 -47.01 26.80
CA ASP A 74 -14.69 -46.41 26.97
C ASP A 74 -14.56 -45.11 26.16
N ASP A 75 -14.84 -43.99 26.83
CA ASP A 75 -14.74 -42.63 26.27
C ASP A 75 -13.32 -42.24 25.82
N GLY A 76 -12.29 -43.03 26.15
CA GLY A 76 -10.91 -42.80 25.70
C GLY A 76 -10.56 -43.48 24.37
N LYS A 77 -11.43 -44.37 23.88
CA LYS A 77 -11.15 -45.21 22.71
C LYS A 77 -11.99 -44.79 21.52
N ALA A 78 -11.38 -44.05 20.59
CA ALA A 78 -11.99 -43.75 19.30
C ALA A 78 -12.24 -45.04 18.49
N VAL A 79 -13.51 -45.30 18.15
CA VAL A 79 -13.96 -46.41 17.31
C VAL A 79 -14.14 -45.98 15.84
N GLY A 80 -14.11 -44.68 15.58
CA GLY A 80 -14.23 -44.08 14.26
C GLY A 80 -14.32 -42.57 14.35
N GLY A 81 -14.86 -41.95 13.32
CA GLY A 81 -15.09 -40.51 13.30
C GLY A 81 -16.16 -40.08 12.32
N ILE A 82 -16.61 -38.86 12.50
CA ILE A 82 -17.50 -38.15 11.58
C ILE A 82 -16.76 -36.96 11.00
N GLY A 83 -16.83 -36.80 9.68
CA GLY A 83 -16.34 -35.64 8.93
C GLY A 83 -17.51 -34.86 8.36
N ILE A 84 -17.61 -33.59 8.70
CA ILE A 84 -18.59 -32.64 8.17
C ILE A 84 -17.89 -31.85 7.07
N VAL A 85 -18.24 -32.13 5.81
CA VAL A 85 -17.72 -31.42 4.65
C VAL A 85 -18.46 -30.10 4.51
N PHE A 86 -17.78 -28.99 4.80
CA PHE A 86 -18.37 -27.67 4.71
C PHE A 86 -18.69 -27.35 3.24
N ASP A 87 -19.80 -26.66 3.00
CA ASP A 87 -20.17 -26.24 1.66
C ASP A 87 -19.54 -24.87 1.37
N SER A 88 -18.21 -24.84 1.31
CA SER A 88 -17.40 -23.62 1.31
C SER A 88 -17.71 -22.67 0.16
N ALA A 89 -17.81 -23.20 -1.06
CA ALA A 89 -17.87 -22.38 -2.27
C ALA A 89 -19.09 -21.44 -2.29
N PRO A 90 -20.36 -21.95 -2.25
CA PRO A 90 -21.53 -21.07 -2.30
C PRO A 90 -21.67 -20.22 -1.03
N GLN A 91 -21.29 -20.75 0.13
CA GLN A 91 -21.45 -20.03 1.41
C GLN A 91 -20.50 -18.84 1.50
N PHE A 92 -19.21 -19.02 1.20
CA PHE A 92 -18.26 -17.91 1.20
C PHE A 92 -18.54 -16.90 0.09
N GLU A 93 -18.95 -17.36 -1.10
CA GLU A 93 -19.35 -16.46 -2.18
C GLU A 93 -20.56 -15.60 -1.79
N ALA A 94 -21.58 -16.21 -1.15
CA ALA A 94 -22.74 -15.48 -0.65
C ALA A 94 -22.37 -14.45 0.41
N MET A 95 -21.51 -14.81 1.38
CA MET A 95 -21.01 -13.89 2.41
C MET A 95 -20.24 -12.71 1.79
N LEU A 96 -19.37 -12.97 0.81
CA LEU A 96 -18.64 -11.90 0.13
C LEU A 96 -19.59 -10.99 -0.65
N LYS A 97 -20.55 -11.55 -1.41
CA LYS A 97 -21.54 -10.77 -2.16
C LYS A 97 -22.40 -9.89 -1.26
N ASP A 98 -22.74 -10.35 -0.07
CA ASP A 98 -23.50 -9.58 0.91
C ASP A 98 -22.69 -8.41 1.48
N ALA A 99 -21.38 -8.63 1.68
CA ALA A 99 -20.45 -7.62 2.18
C ALA A 99 -20.02 -6.56 1.14
N LEU A 100 -20.35 -6.75 -0.14
CA LEU A 100 -19.98 -5.80 -1.19
C LEU A 100 -20.76 -4.48 -1.05
N PRO A 101 -20.10 -3.34 -1.29
CA PRO A 101 -20.74 -2.04 -1.16
C PRO A 101 -21.81 -1.85 -2.23
N ARG A 102 -22.90 -1.20 -1.84
CA ARG A 102 -24.08 -0.97 -2.67
C ARG A 102 -24.29 0.53 -2.91
N ASN A 103 -24.78 0.87 -4.10
CA ASN A 103 -25.20 2.23 -4.43
C ASN A 103 -26.57 2.56 -3.79
N GLU A 104 -27.06 3.78 -4.02
CA GLU A 104 -28.35 4.24 -3.49
C GLU A 104 -29.56 3.40 -3.96
N ASN A 105 -29.41 2.68 -5.09
CA ASN A 105 -30.43 1.79 -5.65
C ASN A 105 -30.33 0.35 -5.07
N GLY A 106 -29.40 0.09 -4.15
CA GLY A 106 -29.19 -1.24 -3.55
C GLY A 106 -28.38 -2.22 -4.43
N GLU A 107 -27.88 -1.77 -5.58
CA GLU A 107 -27.06 -2.56 -6.49
C GLU A 107 -25.59 -2.52 -6.07
N ILE A 108 -24.86 -3.61 -6.26
CA ILE A 108 -23.42 -3.67 -5.97
C ILE A 108 -22.70 -2.65 -6.87
N ILE A 109 -21.81 -1.82 -6.29
CA ILE A 109 -21.04 -0.83 -7.04
C ILE A 109 -20.25 -1.56 -8.15
N PRO A 110 -20.48 -1.23 -9.44
CA PRO A 110 -19.88 -1.96 -10.56
C PRO A 110 -18.36 -2.07 -10.45
N GLY A 111 -17.84 -3.28 -10.67
CA GLY A 111 -16.41 -3.57 -10.59
C GLY A 111 -15.88 -3.81 -9.17
N SER A 112 -16.71 -3.69 -8.13
CA SER A 112 -16.34 -4.07 -6.78
C SER A 112 -16.26 -5.59 -6.64
N PHE A 113 -15.29 -6.06 -5.87
CA PHE A 113 -15.13 -7.50 -5.61
C PHE A 113 -14.57 -7.76 -4.22
N GLY A 114 -14.86 -8.96 -3.71
CA GLY A 114 -14.46 -9.40 -2.39
C GLY A 114 -13.58 -10.63 -2.47
N VAL A 115 -12.66 -10.76 -1.53
CA VAL A 115 -11.76 -11.90 -1.39
C VAL A 115 -11.64 -12.29 0.07
N PHE A 116 -11.80 -13.57 0.36
CA PHE A 116 -11.29 -14.18 1.58
C PHE A 116 -9.96 -14.84 1.28
N ALA A 117 -8.96 -14.59 2.11
CA ALA A 117 -7.64 -15.20 1.99
C ALA A 117 -7.06 -15.49 3.37
N ASP A 118 -6.16 -16.47 3.47
CA ASP A 118 -5.41 -16.74 4.69
C ASP A 118 -4.25 -15.74 4.88
N ARG A 119 -3.52 -15.83 6.00
CA ARG A 119 -2.37 -14.97 6.30
C ARG A 119 -1.21 -15.13 5.31
N GLU A 120 -1.12 -16.25 4.60
CA GLU A 120 -0.08 -16.54 3.60
C GLU A 120 -0.42 -15.99 2.21
N ARG A 121 -1.61 -15.38 2.08
CA ARG A 121 -2.22 -14.81 0.86
C ARG A 121 -2.84 -15.85 -0.06
N ASN A 122 -3.10 -17.06 0.42
CA ASN A 122 -3.82 -18.06 -0.36
C ASN A 122 -5.32 -17.72 -0.32
N VAL A 123 -5.93 -17.70 -1.49
CA VAL A 123 -7.34 -17.34 -1.68
C VAL A 123 -8.21 -18.49 -1.20
N ILE A 124 -9.11 -18.18 -0.26
CA ILE A 124 -10.14 -19.09 0.24
C ILE A 124 -11.40 -18.98 -0.62
N SER A 125 -11.80 -17.75 -0.96
CA SER A 125 -12.94 -17.49 -1.83
C SER A 125 -12.82 -16.11 -2.48
N SER A 126 -13.42 -15.93 -3.65
CA SER A 126 -13.52 -14.65 -4.33
C SER A 126 -14.85 -14.51 -5.05
N THR A 127 -15.33 -13.27 -5.19
CA THR A 127 -16.47 -12.96 -6.08
C THR A 127 -16.05 -12.79 -7.54
N ARG A 128 -14.75 -12.94 -7.83
CA ARG A 128 -14.15 -12.84 -9.16
C ARG A 128 -13.65 -14.20 -9.64
N ASN A 129 -13.98 -14.55 -10.88
CA ASN A 129 -13.61 -15.86 -11.46
C ASN A 129 -12.12 -15.94 -11.84
N ASP A 130 -11.47 -14.81 -12.05
CA ASP A 130 -10.03 -14.71 -12.35
C ASP A 130 -9.15 -14.86 -11.10
N ILE A 131 -9.75 -14.93 -9.91
CA ILE A 131 -9.06 -15.12 -8.62
C ILE A 131 -9.62 -16.41 -7.94
N PRO A 132 -9.28 -17.61 -8.46
CA PRO A 132 -9.89 -18.85 -7.99
C PRO A 132 -9.38 -19.28 -6.59
N PRO A 133 -10.19 -20.00 -5.79
CA PRO A 133 -9.73 -20.60 -4.54
C PRO A 133 -8.47 -21.46 -4.72
N GLY A 134 -7.50 -21.30 -3.83
CA GLY A 134 -6.18 -21.93 -3.88
C GLY A 134 -5.12 -21.15 -4.64
N SER A 135 -5.48 -20.09 -5.40
CA SER A 135 -4.49 -19.17 -5.97
C SER A 135 -3.90 -18.25 -4.90
N ARG A 136 -2.79 -17.57 -5.23
CA ARG A 136 -2.23 -16.53 -4.37
C ARG A 136 -2.76 -15.15 -4.77
N LEU A 137 -3.17 -14.34 -3.78
CA LEU A 137 -3.59 -12.96 -4.03
C LEU A 137 -2.36 -12.04 -4.13
N ASP A 138 -2.22 -11.36 -5.27
CA ASP A 138 -1.13 -10.42 -5.53
C ASP A 138 -1.45 -9.02 -4.97
N VAL A 139 -1.40 -8.90 -3.65
CA VAL A 139 -1.49 -7.63 -2.93
C VAL A 139 -0.47 -7.58 -1.80
N ASP A 140 -0.21 -6.37 -1.30
CA ASP A 140 0.79 -6.11 -0.25
C ASP A 140 0.52 -6.92 1.03
N GLU A 141 1.58 -7.40 1.67
CA GLU A 141 1.53 -8.19 2.91
C GLU A 141 0.92 -7.40 4.08
N LYS A 142 0.96 -6.07 4.03
CA LYS A 142 0.35 -5.20 5.05
C LYS A 142 -1.14 -5.48 5.29
N PHE A 143 -1.87 -5.99 4.29
CA PHE A 143 -3.28 -6.35 4.44
C PHE A 143 -3.52 -7.64 5.25
N PHE A 144 -2.47 -8.40 5.55
CA PHE A 144 -2.50 -9.71 6.22
C PHE A 144 -1.73 -9.72 7.55
N ALA A 145 -0.79 -8.79 7.72
CA ALA A 145 0.10 -8.73 8.89
C ALA A 145 -0.56 -8.21 10.18
N MET A 146 -1.83 -7.81 10.14
CA MET A 146 -2.55 -7.23 11.29
C MET A 146 -2.97 -8.27 12.33
N SER A 147 -3.28 -7.80 13.54
CA SER A 147 -3.84 -8.64 14.60
C SER A 147 -5.31 -8.99 14.33
N ASN A 148 -5.80 -10.06 14.95
CA ASN A 148 -7.19 -10.49 14.81
C ASN A 148 -8.16 -9.38 15.24
N GLY A 149 -9.14 -9.04 14.40
CA GLY A 149 -10.12 -7.98 14.63
C GLY A 149 -9.73 -6.59 14.15
N GLU A 150 -8.45 -6.38 13.83
CA GLU A 150 -7.95 -5.15 13.22
C GLU A 150 -8.21 -5.11 11.73
N GLY A 151 -8.28 -3.90 11.17
CA GLY A 151 -8.43 -3.67 9.75
C GLY A 151 -7.65 -2.45 9.28
N ILE A 152 -7.35 -2.44 7.99
CA ILE A 152 -6.61 -1.38 7.30
C ILE A 152 -7.33 -1.05 6.00
N SER A 153 -7.31 0.22 5.60
CA SER A 153 -7.72 0.65 4.27
C SER A 153 -6.56 1.31 3.53
N SER A 154 -6.46 1.07 2.23
CA SER A 154 -5.44 1.67 1.38
C SER A 154 -5.90 1.65 -0.07
N ILE A 155 -5.37 2.55 -0.90
CA ILE A 155 -5.61 2.55 -2.34
C ILE A 155 -4.47 1.79 -3.01
N ILE A 156 -4.79 0.82 -3.85
CA ILE A 156 -3.80 0.02 -4.60
C ILE A 156 -4.17 -0.07 -6.07
N GLU A 157 -3.17 -0.33 -6.90
CA GLU A 157 -3.38 -0.74 -8.27
C GLU A 157 -3.50 -2.27 -8.33
N TYR A 158 -4.54 -2.76 -9.00
CA TYR A 158 -4.75 -4.20 -9.22
C TYR A 158 -5.36 -4.43 -10.60
N GLY A 159 -4.71 -5.24 -11.45
CA GLY A 159 -5.22 -5.53 -12.80
C GLY A 159 -5.44 -4.29 -13.68
N GLY A 160 -4.55 -3.30 -13.59
CA GLY A 160 -4.63 -2.06 -14.38
C GLY A 160 -5.76 -1.12 -13.97
N HIS A 161 -6.29 -1.24 -12.75
CA HIS A 161 -7.29 -0.33 -12.17
C HIS A 161 -6.89 0.06 -10.75
N TYR A 162 -7.20 1.28 -10.35
CA TYR A 162 -7.07 1.70 -8.96
C TYR A 162 -8.29 1.27 -8.16
N TYR A 163 -8.03 0.64 -7.01
CA TYR A 163 -9.03 0.19 -6.07
C TYR A 163 -8.78 0.79 -4.68
N ALA A 164 -9.83 1.28 -4.04
CA ALA A 164 -9.85 1.43 -2.59
C ALA A 164 -10.08 0.04 -1.98
N VAL A 165 -9.16 -0.42 -1.14
CA VAL A 165 -9.20 -1.75 -0.53
C VAL A 165 -9.31 -1.61 0.98
N GLY A 166 -10.34 -2.23 1.55
CA GLY A 166 -10.44 -2.45 2.98
C GLY A 166 -10.13 -3.91 3.31
N SER A 167 -9.23 -4.16 4.27
CA SER A 167 -8.96 -5.49 4.80
C SER A 167 -9.30 -5.56 6.29
N ARG A 168 -9.83 -6.70 6.75
CA ARG A 168 -10.02 -7.00 8.18
C ARG A 168 -9.70 -8.45 8.49
N ILE A 169 -8.96 -8.69 9.56
CA ILE A 169 -8.66 -10.05 10.03
C ILE A 169 -9.78 -10.56 10.93
N SER A 170 -10.20 -11.81 10.73
CA SER A 170 -11.23 -12.45 11.53
C SER A 170 -10.91 -12.42 13.03
N SER A 171 -11.87 -12.02 13.86
CA SER A 171 -11.73 -11.96 15.33
C SER A 171 -12.37 -13.12 16.07
N GLY A 172 -12.70 -14.22 15.38
CA GLY A 172 -13.54 -15.28 15.94
C GLY A 172 -15.01 -14.87 16.09
N TYR A 173 -15.89 -15.86 16.22
CA TYR A 173 -17.30 -15.62 16.50
C TYR A 173 -17.53 -15.74 18.01
N ARG A 174 -18.29 -14.78 18.56
CA ARG A 174 -18.36 -14.41 19.97
C ARG A 174 -18.71 -15.55 20.94
N GLU A 175 -19.36 -16.62 20.47
CA GLU A 175 -19.81 -17.72 21.33
C GLU A 175 -19.04 -19.05 21.18
N PHE A 176 -18.11 -19.20 20.23
CA PHE A 176 -17.61 -20.54 19.84
C PHE A 176 -16.09 -20.74 19.84
N LYS A 177 -15.29 -19.67 19.93
CA LYS A 177 -13.82 -19.79 20.03
C LYS A 177 -13.38 -19.44 21.45
N ASP A 178 -13.32 -20.45 22.31
CA ASP A 178 -12.72 -20.31 23.63
C ASP A 178 -11.20 -20.11 23.52
N ALA A 179 -10.58 -19.47 24.51
CA ALA A 179 -9.13 -19.32 24.59
C ALA A 179 -8.36 -20.67 24.63
N HIS A 180 -9.08 -21.77 24.83
CA HIS A 180 -8.60 -23.15 24.86
C HIS A 180 -8.92 -23.96 23.59
N ASP A 181 -9.63 -23.39 22.62
CA ASP A 181 -9.84 -24.03 21.32
C ASP A 181 -8.53 -24.00 20.52
N GLY A 182 -7.97 -25.17 20.23
CA GLY A 182 -6.73 -25.32 19.48
C GLY A 182 -6.85 -24.93 18.00
N TYR A 183 -8.07 -24.70 17.51
CA TYR A 183 -8.31 -24.36 16.11
C TYR A 183 -8.20 -22.85 15.84
N ARG A 184 -7.04 -22.45 15.29
CA ARG A 184 -6.80 -21.10 14.77
C ARG A 184 -6.84 -21.12 13.25
N ASN A 185 -7.81 -20.41 12.68
CA ASN A 185 -7.92 -20.18 11.26
C ASN A 185 -8.23 -18.70 11.05
N ASP A 186 -7.16 -17.94 10.86
CA ASP A 186 -7.22 -16.50 10.68
C ASP A 186 -7.47 -16.21 9.20
N VAL A 187 -8.64 -15.66 8.91
CA VAL A 187 -9.04 -15.29 7.56
C VAL A 187 -9.05 -13.77 7.44
N ALA A 188 -8.37 -13.26 6.42
CA ALA A 188 -8.46 -11.88 5.98
C ALA A 188 -9.63 -11.72 5.01
N ALA A 189 -10.50 -10.74 5.27
CA ALA A 189 -11.55 -10.31 4.38
C ALA A 189 -11.14 -9.02 3.70
N LEU A 190 -11.00 -9.04 2.37
CA LEU A 190 -10.63 -7.88 1.56
C LEU A 190 -11.79 -7.49 0.64
N ILE A 191 -12.16 -6.21 0.63
CA ILE A 191 -13.17 -5.64 -0.26
C ILE A 191 -12.50 -4.56 -1.12
N PHE A 192 -12.66 -4.68 -2.43
CA PHE A 192 -12.08 -3.81 -3.43
C PHE A 192 -13.18 -2.98 -4.08
N VAL A 193 -13.03 -1.66 -4.08
CA VAL A 193 -13.96 -0.72 -4.73
C VAL A 193 -13.21 0.04 -5.80
N PRO A 194 -13.60 -0.09 -7.08
CA PRO A 194 -12.90 0.57 -8.17
C PRO A 194 -13.05 2.08 -8.08
N LEU A 195 -11.96 2.80 -8.32
CA LEU A 195 -11.92 4.26 -8.36
C LEU A 195 -11.85 4.74 -9.81
N CYS A 196 -10.83 4.28 -10.55
CA CYS A 196 -10.65 4.59 -11.96
C CYS A 196 -9.72 3.57 -12.65
N PRO A 197 -9.79 3.41 -13.98
CA PRO A 197 -8.80 2.65 -14.74
C PRO A 197 -7.41 3.28 -14.58
N ALA A 198 -6.38 2.46 -14.35
CA ALA A 198 -5.00 2.89 -14.47
C ALA A 198 -4.72 2.99 -15.97
N SER A 199 -4.86 4.17 -16.56
CA SER A 199 -4.67 4.32 -18.02
C SER A 199 -3.27 3.87 -18.43
N ALA A 200 -3.12 3.41 -19.67
CA ALA A 200 -1.86 2.88 -20.21
C ALA A 200 -0.69 3.90 -20.20
N GLU A 201 -0.97 5.20 -20.01
CA GLU A 201 0.05 6.22 -19.74
C GLU A 201 0.60 6.14 -18.31
N HIS A 202 -0.19 5.65 -17.35
CA HIS A 202 0.19 5.43 -15.95
C HIS A 202 0.83 4.06 -15.70
N ALA A 203 0.59 3.05 -16.55
CA ALA A 203 1.23 1.74 -16.48
C ALA A 203 2.76 1.79 -16.69
N ARG A 204 3.28 2.87 -17.29
CA ARG A 204 4.73 3.13 -17.38
C ARG A 204 5.31 3.79 -16.12
N ALA A 205 4.47 4.29 -15.20
CA ALA A 205 4.91 4.94 -13.96
C ALA A 205 5.02 3.97 -12.77
N ARG A 206 4.86 2.66 -13.02
CA ARG A 206 5.55 1.62 -12.24
C ARG A 206 6.89 1.31 -12.93
N VAL A 207 7.68 2.36 -13.19
CA VAL A 207 9.14 2.17 -13.05
C VAL A 207 9.27 1.63 -11.63
N GLU A 208 9.89 0.46 -11.48
CA GLU A 208 10.45 0.03 -10.20
C GLU A 208 11.09 1.28 -9.59
N ARG A 209 10.43 1.96 -8.65
CA ARG A 209 11.04 3.14 -8.05
C ARG A 209 12.31 2.59 -7.44
N PRO A 210 13.48 3.01 -7.93
CA PRO A 210 14.72 2.36 -7.58
C PRO A 210 14.80 2.43 -6.07
N ARG A 211 14.73 1.27 -5.42
CA ARG A 211 15.02 1.18 -3.99
C ARG A 211 16.45 1.69 -3.89
N MET A 212 16.64 2.84 -3.26
CA MET A 212 17.98 3.38 -3.08
C MET A 212 18.75 2.41 -2.17
N GLN A 213 19.46 1.46 -2.77
CA GLN A 213 20.37 0.55 -2.06
C GLN A 213 21.70 1.27 -1.84
N LEU A 214 21.69 2.30 -0.99
CA LEU A 214 22.94 2.74 -0.37
C LEU A 214 23.25 1.76 0.74
N GLN A 215 24.15 0.82 0.45
CA GLN A 215 24.66 -0.07 1.49
C GLN A 215 25.39 0.80 2.53
N MET A 216 24.97 0.71 3.80
CA MET A 216 25.68 1.31 4.91
C MET A 216 27.12 0.80 4.89
N THR A 217 28.07 1.63 4.45
CA THR A 217 29.48 1.36 4.68
C THR A 217 29.71 1.43 6.18
N ARG A 218 29.78 0.26 6.85
CA ARG A 218 30.23 0.10 8.25
C ARG A 218 31.71 0.47 8.43
N SER A 219 32.20 1.44 7.67
CA SER A 219 33.61 1.79 7.51
C SER A 219 33.84 3.29 7.58
N ALA A 220 32.93 4.06 8.19
CA ALA A 220 33.30 5.37 8.66
C ALA A 220 34.06 5.19 9.97
N GLU A 221 35.38 5.39 9.92
CA GLU A 221 36.18 5.60 11.12
C GLU A 221 35.55 6.74 11.94
N LEU A 222 35.59 6.60 13.27
CA LEU A 222 34.89 7.46 14.24
C LEU A 222 34.89 8.95 13.84
N GLY A 223 33.72 9.45 13.42
CA GLY A 223 33.39 10.89 13.46
C GLY A 223 33.38 11.67 12.13
N ASP A 224 33.64 11.07 10.97
CA ASP A 224 33.64 11.79 9.67
C ASP A 224 32.61 11.27 8.65
N ALA A 225 31.40 10.98 9.14
CA ALA A 225 30.25 10.65 8.31
C ALA A 225 29.12 11.66 8.49
N VAL A 226 28.26 11.72 7.48
CA VAL A 226 27.16 12.67 7.39
C VAL A 226 25.90 11.90 7.02
N GLU A 227 24.84 12.11 7.80
CA GLU A 227 23.53 11.56 7.52
C GLU A 227 22.79 12.42 6.48
N ILE A 228 22.21 11.74 5.50
CA ILE A 228 21.51 12.39 4.39
C ILE A 228 20.07 11.89 4.38
N ALA A 229 19.12 12.77 4.65
CA ALA A 229 17.71 12.49 4.45
C ALA A 229 17.41 12.46 2.95
N THR A 230 16.95 11.32 2.43
CA THR A 230 16.65 11.17 1.00
C THR A 230 15.16 11.20 0.71
N PHE A 231 14.81 11.78 -0.43
CA PHE A 231 13.43 11.89 -0.88
C PHE A 231 13.37 11.94 -2.40
N TYR A 232 12.28 11.42 -2.93
CA TYR A 232 12.06 11.29 -4.36
C TYR A 232 11.14 12.40 -4.85
N VAL A 233 11.56 13.07 -5.92
CA VAL A 233 10.80 14.16 -6.53
C VAL A 233 10.87 14.07 -8.05
N GLY A 234 9.72 13.84 -8.67
CA GLY A 234 9.56 13.69 -10.12
C GLY A 234 10.17 12.39 -10.60
N GLU A 235 11.39 12.49 -11.14
CA GLU A 235 12.14 11.37 -11.71
C GLU A 235 13.49 11.14 -11.01
N ASN A 236 13.82 11.91 -9.97
CA ASN A 236 15.15 11.88 -9.36
C ASN A 236 15.09 11.78 -7.82
N TRP A 237 16.09 11.10 -7.25
CA TRP A 237 16.38 11.13 -5.82
C TRP A 237 17.18 12.36 -5.44
N PHE A 238 16.75 13.04 -4.39
CA PHE A 238 17.42 14.17 -3.79
C PHE A 238 17.75 13.86 -2.33
N GLY A 239 18.80 14.51 -1.84
CA GLY A 239 19.23 14.43 -0.45
C GLY A 239 19.24 15.81 0.22
N LEU A 240 19.01 15.84 1.52
CA LEU A 240 19.31 16.96 2.40
C LEU A 240 20.13 16.46 3.58
N HIS A 241 21.03 17.28 4.10
CA HIS A 241 21.64 16.99 5.40
C HIS A 241 20.54 16.82 6.46
N SER A 242 20.58 15.75 7.24
CA SER A 242 19.56 15.46 8.25
C SER A 242 19.41 16.61 9.26
N ASP A 243 20.49 17.31 9.59
CA ASP A 243 20.50 18.50 10.45
C ASP A 243 19.57 19.64 9.98
N ASN A 244 19.31 19.70 8.67
CA ASN A 244 18.41 20.70 8.09
C ASN A 244 16.96 20.22 8.00
N VAL A 245 16.69 18.94 8.24
CA VAL A 245 15.34 18.36 8.21
C VAL A 245 14.75 18.41 9.61
N VAL A 246 13.57 19.01 9.74
CA VAL A 246 12.85 19.06 11.01
C VAL A 246 11.97 17.84 11.17
N GLU A 247 11.07 17.61 10.21
CA GLU A 247 10.19 16.45 10.17
C GLU A 247 9.53 16.32 8.78
N ALA A 248 8.87 15.18 8.54
CA ALA A 248 8.00 15.01 7.37
C ALA A 248 6.55 14.91 7.83
N ILE A 249 5.68 15.72 7.22
CA ILE A 249 4.25 15.79 7.53
C ILE A 249 3.43 15.40 6.30
N ASP A 250 2.21 14.93 6.54
CA ASP A 250 1.26 14.67 5.46
C ASP A 250 0.80 15.97 4.80
N LEU A 251 0.30 15.87 3.57
CA LEU A 251 -0.30 17.00 2.84
C LEU A 251 -1.58 17.56 3.48
N SER A 252 -2.04 16.97 4.59
CA SER A 252 -3.27 17.39 5.27
C SER A 252 -3.11 18.81 5.84
N GLY A 253 -4.03 19.71 5.51
CA GLY A 253 -3.97 21.11 5.94
C GLY A 253 -3.18 22.05 5.02
N LEU A 254 -2.70 21.59 3.87
CA LEU A 254 -2.12 22.47 2.84
C LEU A 254 -3.20 23.40 2.26
N THR A 255 -3.01 24.71 2.45
CA THR A 255 -3.88 25.75 1.91
C THR A 255 -3.24 26.37 0.67
N HIS A 256 -3.85 26.15 -0.50
CA HIS A 256 -3.40 26.69 -1.77
C HIS A 256 -3.64 28.21 -1.83
N VAL A 257 -2.71 28.95 -2.43
CA VAL A 257 -2.84 30.40 -2.60
C VAL A 257 -3.11 30.71 -4.07
N PRO A 258 -4.33 31.17 -4.43
CA PRO A 258 -4.65 31.57 -5.79
C PRO A 258 -3.76 32.73 -6.24
N GLY A 259 -3.18 32.64 -7.44
CA GLY A 259 -2.31 33.68 -8.00
C GLY A 259 -0.88 33.71 -7.43
N ALA A 260 -0.51 32.71 -6.62
CA ALA A 260 0.88 32.55 -6.17
C ALA A 260 1.82 32.18 -7.32
N ALA A 261 3.11 32.49 -7.12
CA ALA A 261 4.18 32.13 -8.02
C ALA A 261 4.20 30.63 -8.29
N SER A 262 4.61 30.23 -9.49
CA SER A 262 4.53 28.84 -9.94
C SER A 262 5.24 27.85 -9.00
N TYR A 263 6.32 28.25 -8.33
CA TYR A 263 7.07 27.42 -7.39
C TYR A 263 6.42 27.25 -6.00
N LEU A 264 5.45 28.10 -5.63
CA LEU A 264 4.77 28.06 -4.33
C LEU A 264 3.47 27.26 -4.46
N VAL A 265 3.39 26.13 -3.75
CA VAL A 265 2.21 25.27 -3.74
C VAL A 265 1.14 25.84 -2.80
N GLY A 266 1.57 26.33 -1.63
CA GLY A 266 0.68 26.87 -0.62
C GLY A 266 1.37 27.06 0.72
N TYR A 267 0.57 27.09 1.78
CA TYR A 267 1.05 27.16 3.17
C TYR A 267 0.48 26.00 3.98
N VAL A 268 1.28 25.49 4.91
CA VAL A 268 0.86 24.53 5.93
C VAL A 268 1.01 25.16 7.31
N LEU A 269 0.09 24.87 8.23
CA LEU A 269 0.16 25.38 9.59
C LEU A 269 0.92 24.36 10.46
N HIS A 270 2.06 24.77 11.00
CA HIS A 270 2.87 23.94 11.89
C HIS A 270 3.14 24.72 13.19
N HIS A 271 2.72 24.17 14.34
CA HIS A 271 2.72 24.86 15.64
C HIS A 271 2.14 26.29 15.60
N SER A 272 1.03 26.48 14.87
CA SER A 272 0.37 27.79 14.67
C SER A 272 1.19 28.83 13.89
N ILE A 273 2.29 28.42 13.25
CA ILE A 273 3.09 29.26 12.35
C ILE A 273 2.85 28.80 10.91
N PRO A 274 2.49 29.70 9.98
CA PRO A 274 2.31 29.36 8.57
C PRO A 274 3.68 29.13 7.91
N ILE A 275 3.91 27.91 7.42
CA ILE A 275 5.12 27.52 6.71
C ILE A 275 4.84 27.46 5.20
N PRO A 276 5.61 28.16 4.35
CA PRO A 276 5.45 28.08 2.90
C PRO A 276 5.91 26.73 2.36
N VAL A 277 5.13 26.12 1.48
CA VAL A 277 5.42 24.83 0.84
C VAL A 277 5.77 25.06 -0.63
N VAL A 278 6.97 24.63 -1.02
CA VAL A 278 7.53 24.83 -2.35
C VAL A 278 7.63 23.52 -3.12
N ASN A 279 7.42 23.59 -4.44
CA ASN A 279 7.69 22.47 -5.34
C ASN A 279 9.06 22.68 -6.00
N ILE A 280 10.04 21.86 -5.62
CA ILE A 280 11.41 21.97 -6.14
C ILE A 280 11.53 21.58 -7.62
N GLN A 281 10.60 20.80 -8.18
CA GLN A 281 10.57 20.52 -9.63
C GLN A 281 10.42 21.81 -10.41
N ARG A 282 9.60 22.73 -9.91
CA ARG A 282 9.33 24.03 -10.55
C ARG A 282 10.45 25.04 -10.34
N LEU A 283 11.40 24.76 -9.46
CA LEU A 283 12.64 25.53 -9.32
C LEU A 283 13.73 25.08 -10.31
N LEU A 284 13.58 23.88 -10.90
CA LEU A 284 14.51 23.27 -11.84
C LEU A 284 14.00 23.46 -13.29
N PRO A 285 14.78 24.09 -14.19
CA PRO A 285 14.30 24.52 -15.51
C PRO A 285 13.98 23.39 -16.51
N GLN A 286 14.17 22.10 -16.16
CA GLN A 286 14.11 20.97 -17.10
C GLN A 286 13.23 19.80 -16.64
N ILE A 287 12.53 19.91 -15.50
CA ILE A 287 11.67 18.83 -15.00
C ILE A 287 10.22 19.20 -15.31
N ALA A 288 9.60 18.48 -16.24
CA ALA A 288 8.17 18.57 -16.47
C ALA A 288 7.44 18.29 -15.15
N ALA A 289 6.55 19.20 -14.74
CA ALA A 289 5.75 19.00 -13.54
C ALA A 289 4.95 17.70 -13.68
N SER A 290 5.33 16.67 -12.93
CA SER A 290 4.55 15.43 -12.90
C SER A 290 3.23 15.74 -12.18
N GLN A 291 2.10 15.54 -12.87
CA GLN A 291 0.78 15.71 -12.28
C GLN A 291 0.31 14.47 -11.49
N ASN A 292 1.19 13.48 -11.33
CA ASN A 292 0.83 12.13 -10.86
C ASN A 292 1.61 11.74 -9.60
N ALA A 293 1.34 12.44 -8.50
CA ALA A 293 1.94 12.11 -7.22
C ALA A 293 0.85 11.64 -6.25
N PHE A 294 0.74 10.32 -6.11
CA PHE A 294 -0.06 9.69 -5.07
C PHE A 294 0.76 9.59 -3.77
N HIS A 295 0.20 10.04 -2.64
CA HIS A 295 0.84 10.15 -1.32
C HIS A 295 2.02 11.13 -1.24
N GLN A 296 1.81 12.37 -1.69
CA GLN A 296 2.79 13.44 -1.46
C GLN A 296 2.92 13.76 0.03
N GLN A 297 4.15 14.01 0.47
CA GLN A 297 4.48 14.44 1.81
C GLN A 297 5.18 15.81 1.74
N ILE A 298 5.19 16.52 2.86
CA ILE A 298 5.91 17.78 3.00
C ILE A 298 7.08 17.53 3.93
N VAL A 299 8.29 17.70 3.43
CA VAL A 299 9.51 17.70 4.27
C VAL A 299 9.70 19.11 4.78
N LEU A 300 9.59 19.32 6.09
CA LEU A 300 9.89 20.61 6.72
C LEU A 300 11.41 20.78 6.84
N VAL A 301 11.92 21.80 6.18
CA VAL A 301 13.34 22.12 6.10
C VAL A 301 13.61 23.42 6.85
N ARG A 302 14.62 23.38 7.72
CA ARG A 302 15.12 24.53 8.46
C ARG A 302 16.13 25.29 7.59
N HIS A 303 15.91 26.59 7.50
CA HIS A 303 16.82 27.57 6.92
C HIS A 303 17.18 28.60 8.00
N LYS A 304 18.42 28.55 8.49
CA LYS A 304 18.91 29.39 9.62
C LYS A 304 18.07 29.21 10.89
N GLU A 305 18.40 29.94 11.96
CA GLU A 305 17.80 29.72 13.29
C GLU A 305 16.27 29.90 13.35
N ASN A 306 15.65 30.62 12.42
CA ASN A 306 14.24 31.03 12.55
C ASN A 306 13.40 31.01 11.26
N SER A 307 13.87 30.39 10.18
CA SER A 307 13.08 30.25 8.95
C SER A 307 12.88 28.78 8.60
N LEU A 308 11.63 28.41 8.30
CA LEU A 308 11.23 27.08 7.89
C LEU A 308 10.53 27.18 6.54
N PHE A 309 10.74 26.19 5.68
CA PHE A 309 9.95 26.00 4.48
C PHE A 309 9.70 24.51 4.26
N GLY A 310 8.55 24.18 3.68
CA GLY A 310 8.22 22.81 3.30
C GLY A 310 8.66 22.54 1.86
N ILE A 311 9.23 21.37 1.62
CA ILE A 311 9.44 20.83 0.27
C ILE A 311 8.37 19.79 0.01
N LEU A 312 7.61 19.97 -1.07
CA LEU A 312 6.68 18.93 -1.54
C LEU A 312 7.49 17.79 -2.16
N VAL A 313 7.33 16.58 -1.62
CA VAL A 313 8.00 15.37 -2.09
C VAL A 313 7.02 14.28 -2.47
N ASP A 314 7.41 13.43 -3.41
CA ASP A 314 6.56 12.33 -3.88
C ASP A 314 6.71 11.09 -3.00
N SER A 315 7.89 10.88 -2.39
CA SER A 315 8.14 9.81 -1.41
C SER A 315 9.39 10.09 -0.57
N LEU A 316 9.43 9.55 0.64
CA LEU A 316 10.63 9.53 1.48
C LEU A 316 11.47 8.28 1.19
N GLY A 317 12.79 8.43 1.28
CA GLY A 317 13.77 7.35 1.19
C GLY A 317 14.40 7.04 2.55
N GLU A 318 15.45 6.21 2.53
CA GLU A 318 16.25 5.91 3.72
C GLU A 318 17.13 7.11 4.13
N ILE A 319 17.67 7.07 5.34
CA ILE A 319 18.64 8.06 5.84
C ILE A 319 20.03 7.40 5.90
N PRO A 320 20.77 7.30 4.77
CA PRO A 320 22.10 6.72 4.78
C PRO A 320 23.11 7.61 5.52
N GLU A 321 24.01 6.96 6.23
CA GLU A 321 25.24 7.56 6.76
C GLU A 321 26.35 7.45 5.70
N VAL A 322 26.77 8.60 5.16
CA VAL A 322 27.72 8.70 4.05
C VAL A 322 29.02 9.34 4.53
N ALA A 323 30.15 8.68 4.31
CA ALA A 323 31.47 9.25 4.61
C ALA A 323 31.69 10.56 3.83
N ARG A 324 32.22 11.60 4.48
CA ARG A 324 32.43 12.92 3.81
C ARG A 324 33.29 12.83 2.56
N SER A 325 34.21 11.87 2.49
CA SER A 325 35.04 11.61 1.32
C SER A 325 34.25 11.22 0.05
N ARG A 326 33.00 10.75 0.18
CA ARG A 326 32.10 10.42 -0.95
C ARG A 326 31.22 11.58 -1.39
N VAL A 327 31.18 12.66 -0.62
CA VAL A 327 30.41 13.87 -0.92
C VAL A 327 31.31 14.82 -1.69
N GLU A 328 31.15 14.85 -3.02
CA GLU A 328 31.89 15.78 -3.85
C GLU A 328 31.10 17.08 -4.04
N MET A 329 31.73 18.22 -3.77
CA MET A 329 31.11 19.52 -4.08
C MET A 329 30.97 19.67 -5.60
N LEU A 330 29.80 20.10 -6.05
CA LEU A 330 29.61 20.45 -7.45
C LEU A 330 30.50 21.65 -7.77
N SER A 331 31.50 21.43 -8.62
CA SER A 331 32.42 22.49 -9.06
C SER A 331 31.65 23.65 -9.70
N SER A 332 32.15 24.87 -9.53
CA SER A 332 31.58 26.13 -10.05
C SER A 332 31.43 26.21 -11.57
N MET A 333 31.83 25.17 -12.32
CA MET A 333 31.54 25.01 -13.74
C MET A 333 30.09 24.56 -14.01
N PHE A 334 29.41 23.96 -13.03
CA PHE A 334 27.98 23.63 -13.11
C PHE A 334 27.07 24.80 -12.69
N SER A 335 27.61 26.00 -12.47
CA SER A 335 26.88 27.23 -12.12
C SER A 335 26.08 27.82 -13.29
N GLY A 336 25.23 27.00 -13.91
CA GLY A 336 24.15 27.49 -14.76
C GLY A 336 23.05 28.15 -13.92
N GLU A 337 22.24 29.01 -14.55
CA GLU A 337 21.07 29.62 -13.92
C GLU A 337 20.11 28.55 -13.36
N GLY A 338 20.02 28.42 -12.04
CA GLY A 338 19.02 27.56 -11.37
C GLY A 338 19.53 26.33 -10.62
N VAL A 339 20.82 26.26 -10.28
CA VAL A 339 21.35 25.16 -9.46
C VAL A 339 21.01 25.34 -7.97
N ILE A 340 20.18 24.43 -7.44
CA ILE A 340 19.76 24.37 -6.03
C ILE A 340 20.49 23.27 -5.22
N ALA A 341 21.39 22.53 -5.87
CA ALA A 341 22.22 21.49 -5.27
C ALA A 341 23.65 21.97 -5.02
N ASP A 342 24.27 21.50 -3.94
CA ASP A 342 25.64 21.85 -3.53
C ASP A 342 26.63 20.72 -3.78
N SER A 343 26.18 19.49 -3.57
CA SER A 343 27.06 18.34 -3.52
C SER A 343 26.43 17.13 -4.18
N LEU A 344 27.30 16.22 -4.59
CA LEU A 344 26.98 14.98 -5.26
C LEU A 344 27.51 13.81 -4.43
N VAL A 345 26.66 12.83 -4.15
CA VAL A 345 27.14 11.55 -3.63
C VAL A 345 27.37 10.63 -4.81
N LYS A 346 28.63 10.22 -5.03
CA LYS A 346 28.94 9.23 -6.05
C LYS A 346 28.46 7.84 -5.62
N PRO A 347 27.90 7.06 -6.56
CA PRO A 347 27.63 5.66 -6.31
C PRO A 347 28.91 4.91 -5.97
N ASP A 348 28.77 3.86 -5.16
CA ASP A 348 29.91 3.02 -4.79
C ASP A 348 30.46 2.32 -6.05
N ALA A 349 31.78 2.37 -6.27
CA ALA A 349 32.43 1.79 -7.44
C ALA A 349 32.22 0.27 -7.57
N SER A 350 31.71 -0.39 -6.54
CA SER A 350 31.32 -1.80 -6.53
C SER A 350 29.94 -2.11 -7.16
N GLN A 351 29.13 -1.09 -7.51
CA GLN A 351 27.81 -1.27 -8.12
C GLN A 351 27.80 -0.92 -9.62
N GLN A 352 27.22 -1.80 -10.46
CA GLN A 352 27.10 -1.60 -11.91
C GLN A 352 26.02 -0.60 -12.33
N ALA A 353 25.11 -0.23 -11.43
CA ALA A 353 24.07 0.77 -11.65
C ALA A 353 23.79 1.49 -10.32
N GLY A 354 24.67 2.43 -9.95
CA GLY A 354 24.43 3.26 -8.78
C GLY A 354 23.86 4.60 -9.20
N GLU A 355 22.75 4.99 -8.58
CA GLU A 355 22.07 6.25 -8.86
C GLU A 355 22.78 7.42 -8.17
N LEU A 356 22.81 8.54 -8.89
CA LEU A 356 23.49 9.76 -8.50
C LEU A 356 22.57 10.57 -7.59
N LEU A 357 22.99 10.78 -6.33
CA LEU A 357 22.21 11.52 -5.34
C LEU A 357 22.68 12.97 -5.26
N LEU A 358 21.78 13.90 -5.58
CA LEU A 358 22.02 15.34 -5.49
C LEU A 358 21.65 15.85 -4.10
N ILE A 359 22.62 16.41 -3.38
CA ILE A 359 22.40 17.04 -2.08
C ILE A 359 21.99 18.50 -2.30
N LEU A 360 20.76 18.82 -1.92
CA LEU A 360 20.20 20.16 -1.97
C LEU A 360 20.76 21.03 -0.84
N ASN A 361 20.92 22.33 -1.11
CA ASN A 361 21.25 23.31 -0.08
C ASN A 361 20.05 24.25 0.18
N PRO A 362 19.52 24.30 1.42
CA PRO A 362 18.46 25.23 1.81
C PRO A 362 18.74 26.69 1.46
N ASP A 363 19.97 27.19 1.64
CA ASP A 363 20.37 28.56 1.30
C ASP A 363 20.22 28.83 -0.20
N ARG A 364 20.64 27.89 -1.06
CA ARG A 364 20.52 28.03 -2.53
C ARG A 364 19.08 27.96 -3.01
N ILE A 365 18.26 27.10 -2.39
CA ILE A 365 16.81 27.04 -2.64
C ILE A 365 16.18 28.41 -2.33
N CYS A 366 16.48 28.98 -1.16
CA CYS A 366 15.96 30.29 -0.77
C CYS A 366 16.46 31.43 -1.69
N GLN A 367 17.73 31.41 -2.10
CA GLN A 367 18.28 32.38 -3.05
C GLN A 367 17.59 32.29 -4.42
N ARG A 368 17.31 31.07 -4.92
CA ARG A 368 16.59 30.87 -6.18
C ARG A 368 15.15 31.37 -6.10
N ILE A 369 14.47 31.11 -4.98
CA ILE A 369 13.13 31.64 -4.73
C ILE A 369 13.15 33.18 -4.71
N ALA A 370 14.13 33.79 -4.03
CA ALA A 370 14.27 35.25 -3.97
C ALA A 370 14.54 35.87 -5.36
N PHE A 371 15.35 35.21 -6.19
CA PHE A 371 15.60 35.61 -7.57
C PHE A 371 14.34 35.54 -8.44
N LEU A 372 13.57 34.46 -8.36
CA LEU A 372 12.30 34.31 -9.10
C LEU A 372 11.25 35.35 -8.67
N LYS A 373 11.17 35.67 -7.38
CA LYS A 373 10.34 36.78 -6.87
C LYS A 373 10.70 38.14 -7.49
N GLY A 374 12.00 38.38 -7.72
CA GLY A 374 12.49 39.61 -8.35
C GLY A 374 12.05 39.76 -9.80
N GLN A 375 12.09 38.68 -10.59
CA GLN A 375 11.67 38.71 -12.00
C GLN A 375 10.15 38.91 -12.18
N GLU A 376 9.33 38.31 -11.31
CA GLU A 376 7.87 38.50 -11.32
C GLU A 376 7.47 39.94 -10.95
N ALA A 377 8.22 40.60 -10.06
CA ALA A 377 8.03 42.00 -9.69
C ALA A 377 8.38 42.98 -10.83
N GLU A 378 9.42 42.67 -11.63
CA GLU A 378 9.80 43.46 -12.80
C GLU A 378 8.82 43.28 -13.98
N GLN A 379 8.31 42.07 -14.21
CA GLN A 379 7.30 41.81 -15.25
C GLN A 379 5.94 42.46 -14.94
N SER A 380 5.55 42.54 -13.67
CA SER A 380 4.34 43.24 -13.24
C SER A 380 4.46 44.77 -13.31
N HIS A 381 5.67 45.34 -13.20
CA HIS A 381 5.91 46.77 -13.48
C HIS A 381 5.98 47.09 -14.98
N GLY A 382 6.52 46.19 -15.81
CA GLY A 382 6.57 46.37 -17.28
C GLY A 382 5.20 46.34 -17.97
N ALA A 383 4.24 45.62 -17.41
CA ALA A 383 2.87 45.54 -17.95
C ALA A 383 2.07 46.85 -17.80
N ASN A 384 2.40 47.71 -16.83
CA ASN A 384 1.71 48.98 -16.61
C ASN A 384 2.24 50.15 -17.47
N ALA A 385 3.38 50.01 -18.13
CA ALA A 385 3.94 51.07 -18.99
C ALA A 385 3.26 51.15 -20.39
N ASN A 386 2.63 50.07 -20.86
CA ASN A 386 2.03 50.00 -22.20
C ASN A 386 0.53 50.35 -22.29
N VAL A 387 -0.10 50.76 -21.18
CA VAL A 387 -1.54 51.12 -21.16
C VAL A 387 -1.80 52.61 -21.42
N ASN A 388 -0.78 53.47 -21.44
CA ASN A 388 -0.96 54.92 -21.57
C ASN A 388 -0.95 55.51 -23.00
N VAL A 389 -0.94 54.69 -24.06
CA VAL A 389 -0.94 55.20 -25.46
C VAL A 389 -2.32 55.18 -26.13
N VAL A 390 -3.35 54.58 -25.52
CA VAL A 390 -4.69 54.47 -26.14
C VAL A 390 -5.78 55.16 -25.30
N LYS A 391 -5.58 56.44 -24.97
CA LYS A 391 -6.65 57.34 -24.50
C LYS A 391 -6.54 58.70 -25.20
N GLY A 392 -6.74 58.72 -26.51
CA GLY A 392 -6.82 59.93 -27.29
C GLY A 392 -7.57 59.70 -28.59
N ASN A 393 -8.89 59.91 -28.56
CA ASN A 393 -9.81 60.20 -29.67
C ASN A 393 -11.06 59.32 -29.68
N VAL A 394 -12.09 59.72 -28.93
CA VAL A 394 -13.47 59.72 -29.45
C VAL A 394 -14.20 60.91 -28.83
N THR A 395 -14.32 62.01 -29.58
CA THR A 395 -15.23 63.12 -29.30
C THR A 395 -16.01 63.42 -30.58
N LYS A 396 -17.31 63.68 -30.42
CA LYS A 396 -18.34 64.09 -31.42
C LYS A 396 -19.05 62.96 -32.16
N LEU A 397 -20.35 62.80 -31.89
CA LEU A 397 -21.44 63.16 -32.81
C LEU A 397 -22.81 62.73 -32.24
N VAL A 398 -23.52 63.66 -31.58
CA VAL A 398 -24.99 63.67 -31.48
C VAL A 398 -25.43 65.13 -31.56
N ARG A 399 -25.94 65.55 -32.72
CA ARG A 399 -26.92 66.65 -32.90
C ARG A 399 -27.30 66.74 -34.38
N SER A 400 -28.49 66.24 -34.70
CA SER A 400 -29.48 66.81 -35.62
C SER A 400 -30.73 65.97 -35.53
#